data_AF-A8S8T5-F1
#
_entry.id   AF-A8S8T5-F1
#
_cell.length_a   1.000
_cell.length_b   1.000
_cell.length_c   1.000
_cell.angle_alpha   90.00
_cell.angle_beta   90.00
_cell.angle_gamma   90.00
#
_symmetry.space_group_name_H-M   'P 1'
#
loop_
_entity.id
_entity.type
_entity.pdbx_description
1 polymer ?
#
loop_
_entity_poly.entity_id
_entity_poly.type
_entity_poly.pdbx_seq_one_letter_code
_entity_poly.pdbx_strand_id
1 'polypeptide(L)' 'MDGAQFAKMLSDKHLLELNRMEYKYSTVSVKEFAELLRQNFAQPLPLTDFSGNKLFYLPNLA' A
#
# COMPACT_ATOMS: atom_id res chain seq x y z
N MET A 1 3.82 -12.41 -2.79
CA MET A 1 4.98 -11.79 -2.15
C MET A 1 5.29 -12.58 -0.90
N ASP A 2 6.56 -12.91 -0.66
CA ASP A 2 6.94 -13.56 0.58
C ASP A 2 6.89 -12.57 1.78
N GLY A 3 6.75 -13.11 2.99
CA GLY A 3 6.59 -12.28 4.19
C GLY A 3 7.81 -11.40 4.50
N ALA A 4 9.02 -11.83 4.14
CA ALA A 4 10.24 -11.07 4.39
C ALA A 4 10.32 -9.84 3.47
N GLN A 5 9.97 -9.99 2.20
CA GLN A 5 9.86 -8.91 1.24
C GLN A 5 8.75 -7.93 1.66
N PHE A 6 7.60 -8.42 2.11
CA PHE A 6 6.52 -7.58 2.63
C PHE A 6 6.98 -6.72 3.81
N ALA A 7 7.60 -7.34 4.82
CA ALA A 7 8.11 -6.62 6.00
C ALA A 7 9.18 -5.58 5.64
N LYS A 8 10.05 -5.91 4.67
CA LYS A 8 11.07 -5.00 4.15
C LYS A 8 10.45 -3.79 3.43
N MET A 9 9.40 -4.00 2.64
CA MET A 9 8.67 -2.94 1.95
C MET A 9 7.87 -2.07 2.92
N LEU A 10 7.24 -2.68 3.93
CA LEU A 10 6.51 -1.97 4.98
C LEU A 10 7.43 -1.08 5.82
N SER A 11 8.68 -1.49 6.03
CA SER A 11 9.68 -0.71 6.79
C SER A 11 10.47 0.27 5.91
N ASP A 12 10.13 0.39 4.63
CA ASP A 12 10.85 1.29 3.71
C ASP A 12 10.51 2.74 4.02
N LYS A 13 11.52 3.60 4.12
CA LYS A 13 11.32 5.04 4.33
C LYS A 13 10.50 5.71 3.22
N HIS A 14 10.44 5.09 2.04
CA HIS A 14 9.68 5.54 0.88
C HIS A 14 8.35 4.81 0.72
N LEU A 15 7.81 4.21 1.78
CA LEU A 15 6.56 3.44 1.77
C LEU A 15 5.40 4.14 1.04
N LEU A 16 5.25 5.45 1.22
CA LEU A 16 4.20 6.27 0.60
C LEU A 16 4.55 6.77 -0.81
N GLU A 17 5.81 6.63 -1.23
CA GLU A 17 6.31 7.05 -2.54
C GLU A 17 6.29 5.88 -3.53
N LEU A 18 5.09 5.50 -3.99
CA LEU A 18 4.89 4.32 -4.84
C LEU A 18 5.80 4.28 -6.07
N ASN A 19 6.02 5.41 -6.75
CA ASN A 19 6.94 5.46 -7.90
C ASN A 19 8.38 5.04 -7.54
N ARG A 20 8.88 5.43 -6.35
CA ARG A 20 10.21 5.01 -5.87
C ARG A 20 10.23 3.55 -5.45
N MET A 21 9.14 3.09 -4.83
CA MET A 21 8.96 1.69 -4.49
C MET A 21 8.95 0.81 -5.74
N GLU A 22 8.27 1.23 -6.81
CA GLU A 22 8.20 0.48 -8.07
C GLU A 22 9.57 0.37 -8.73
N TYR A 23 10.36 1.45 -8.70
CA TYR A 23 11.75 1.40 -9.17
C TYR A 23 12.62 0.42 -8.39
N LYS A 24 12.45 0.37 -7.05
CA LYS A 24 13.27 -0.46 -6.15
C LYS A 24 12.85 -1.92 -6.10
N TYR A 25 11.55 -2.20 -6.18
CA TYR A 25 10.97 -3.53 -5.92
C TYR A 25 10.21 -4.13 -7.10
N SER A 26 10.07 -3.40 -8.22
CA SER A 26 9.22 -3.69 -9.38
C SER A 26 7.75 -3.31 -9.21
N THR A 27 7.11 -2.93 -10.33
CA THR A 27 5.67 -2.62 -10.38
C THR A 27 4.79 -3.79 -9.95
N VAL A 28 5.18 -5.04 -10.24
CA VAL A 28 4.38 -6.22 -9.86
C VAL A 28 4.37 -6.39 -8.35
N SER A 29 5.54 -6.31 -7.71
CA SER A 29 5.65 -6.43 -6.26
C SER A 29 4.94 -5.30 -5.53
N VAL A 30 5.01 -4.06 -6.02
CA VAL A 30 4.29 -2.92 -5.39
C VAL A 30 2.78 -3.07 -5.51
N LYS A 31 2.27 -3.55 -6.65
CA LYS A 31 0.84 -3.84 -6.80
C LYS A 31 0.37 -4.90 -5.81
N GLU A 32 1.10 -6.01 -5.72
CA GLU A 32 0.78 -7.09 -4.78
C GLU A 32 0.85 -6.60 -3.32
N PHE A 33 1.84 -5.79 -2.99
CA PHE A 33 1.97 -5.15 -1.68
C PHE A 33 0.78 -4.25 -1.35
N ALA A 34 0.34 -3.40 -2.29
CA ALA A 34 -0.81 -2.52 -2.11
C ALA A 34 -2.12 -3.29 -1.94
N GLU A 35 -2.30 -4.40 -2.66
CA GLU A 35 -3.45 -5.29 -2.48
C GLU A 35 -3.46 -5.92 -1.09
N LEU A 36 -2.32 -6.42 -0.60
CA LEU A 36 -2.19 -6.98 0.74
C LEU A 36 -2.47 -5.94 1.83
N LEU A 37 -1.97 -4.71 1.66
CA LEU A 37 -2.29 -3.58 2.55
C LEU A 37 -3.79 -3.31 2.57
N ARG A 38 -4.42 -3.25 1.39
CA ARG A 38 -5.86 -2.98 1.26
C ARG A 38 -6.73 -4.06 1.89
N GLN A 39 -6.36 -5.33 1.77
CA GLN A 39 -7.14 -6.44 2.29
C GLN A 39 -7.04 -6.58 3.81
N ASN A 40 -5.85 -6.37 4.39
CA ASN A 40 -5.57 -6.75 5.78
C ASN A 40 -5.44 -5.56 6.73
N PHE A 41 -5.04 -4.39 6.24
CA PHE A 41 -4.71 -3.24 7.09
C PHE A 41 -5.59 -2.03 6.83
N ALA A 42 -6.15 -1.91 5.62
CA ALA A 42 -6.91 -0.73 5.25
C ALA A 42 -8.35 -0.77 5.78
N GLN A 43 -8.77 0.35 6.34
CA GLN A 43 -10.13 0.57 6.80
C GLN A 43 -10.90 1.42 5.78
N PRO A 44 -12.14 1.05 5.42
CA PRO A 44 -12.94 1.84 4.51
C PRO A 44 -13.33 3.17 5.18
N LEU A 45 -13.21 4.26 4.44
CA LEU A 45 -13.71 5.57 4.87
C LEU A 45 -15.15 5.76 4.39
N PRO A 46 -16.03 6.45 5.16
CA PRO A 46 -17.35 6.86 4.70
C PRO A 46 -17.27 8.06 3.73
N LEU A 47 -16.28 8.03 2.83
CA LEU A 47 -15.95 9.07 1.85
C LEU A 47 -15.60 8.40 0.52
N THR A 48 -15.93 9.09 -0.56
CA THR A 48 -15.60 8.66 -1.92
C THR A 48 -14.69 9.69 -2.57
N ASP A 49 -13.86 9.25 -3.51
CA ASP A 49 -13.11 10.16 -4.37
C ASP A 49 -14.04 10.92 -5.34
N PHE A 50 -13.45 11.80 -6.14
CA PHE A 50 -14.18 12.58 -7.15
C PHE A 50 -14.81 11.73 -8.26
N SER A 51 -14.42 10.47 -8.39
CA SER A 51 -14.98 9.50 -9.34
C SER A 51 -15.98 8.54 -8.68
N GLY A 52 -16.27 8.71 -7.38
CA GLY A 52 -17.20 7.86 -6.63
C GLY A 52 -16.57 6.57 -6.07
N ASN A 53 -15.26 6.37 -6.20
CA ASN A 53 -14.60 5.19 -5.64
C ASN A 53 -14.45 5.32 -4.12
N LYS A 54 -14.62 4.21 -3.41
CA LYS A 54 -14.43 4.15 -1.96
C LYS A 54 -12.97 4.45 -1.61
N LEU A 55 -12.80 5.34 -0.63
CA LEU A 55 -11.50 5.65 -0.05
C LEU A 55 -11.18 4.66 1.07
N PHE A 56 -9.88 4.43 1.24
CA PHE A 56 -9.35 3.53 2.26
C PHE A 56 -8.26 4.27 3.05
N TYR A 57 -8.25 4.04 4.36
CA TYR A 57 -7.28 4.60 5.28
C TYR A 57 -6.40 3.49 5.85
N LEU A 58 -5.10 3.75 5.97
CA LEU A 58 -4.15 2.85 6.63
C LEU A 58 -3.88 3.38 8.04
N PRO A 59 -4.57 2.88 9.08
CA PRO A 59 -4.30 3.27 10.46
C PRO A 59 -2.90 2.86 10.90
N ASN A 60 -2.27 3.69 11.73
CA ASN A 60 -0.98 3.42 12.38
C ASN A 60 0.22 3.24 11.42
N LEU A 61 0.13 3.83 10.23
CA LEU A 61 1.25 3.93 9.28
C LEU A 61 1.98 5.27 9.49
N ALA A 62 2.54 5.47 10.69
CA ALA A 62 3.34 6.64 11.09
C ALA A 62 4.25 6.30 12.27
#